data_AF-A0A0F7W8Z6-F1
#
_entry.id   AF-A0A0F7W8Z6-F1
#
_cell.length_a   1.000
_cell.length_b   1.000
_cell.length_c   1.000
_cell.angle_alpha   90.00
_cell.angle_beta   90.00
_cell.angle_gamma   90.00
#
_symmetry.space_group_name_H-M   'P 1'
#
loop_
_entity.id
_entity.type
_entity.pdbx_description
1 polymer ?
#
loop_
_entity_poly.entity_id
_entity_poly.type
_entity_poly.pdbx_seq_one_letter_code
_entity_poly.pdbx_strand_id
1 'polypeptide(L)'
;MTDAQSVNEGTETLTLGPGCFWSFDAVARRTPGITSSVVGFAGDHGPPPDYEAYQRYGLNPQKFVEAVQVTFRPDDISLEEILALFFQSHDPTTPNQSGADHGTVYHSTIFYADEDQRVRSEQVMRRVRRDIGKDIVTDLRPYQQFFEADPEQQDFYGKNPAQPYCRVVIEPKLRTMGLDAG
;
A
#
# COMPACT_ATOMS: atom_id res chain seq x y z
N MET A 1 32.73 13.70 11.44
CA MET A 1 32.03 12.44 11.11
C MET A 1 30.88 12.39 12.09
N THR A 2 29.76 12.96 11.68
CA THR A 2 28.61 13.24 12.57
C THR A 2 27.53 12.21 12.28
N ASP A 3 26.94 11.72 13.35
CA ASP A 3 25.97 10.64 13.42
C ASP A 3 24.76 10.82 12.51
N ALA A 4 24.37 9.73 11.86
CA ALA A 4 23.03 9.56 11.30
C ALA A 4 22.30 8.48 12.11
N GLN A 5 21.96 8.83 13.35
CA GLN A 5 20.91 8.16 14.11
C GLN A 5 19.76 9.14 14.28
N SER A 6 18.66 8.87 13.59
CA SER A 6 17.33 9.25 14.05
C SER A 6 16.39 8.09 13.76
N VAL A 7 16.49 7.03 14.57
CA VAL A 7 15.34 6.17 14.81
C VAL A 7 14.34 7.07 15.52
N ASN A 8 13.20 7.35 14.89
CA ASN A 8 12.12 8.09 15.51
C ASN A 8 11.55 7.16 16.60
N GLU A 9 11.95 7.37 17.85
CA GLU A 9 11.59 6.52 18.98
C GLU A 9 10.06 6.51 19.14
N GLY A 10 9.41 5.42 18.71
CA GLY A 10 7.96 5.20 18.86
C GLY A 10 7.13 5.13 17.57
N THR A 11 7.73 5.12 16.38
CA THR A 11 7.00 4.89 15.12
C THR A 11 7.50 3.67 14.36
N GLU A 12 6.59 2.96 13.70
CA GLU A 12 6.87 1.88 12.77
C GLU A 12 6.50 2.27 11.33
N THR A 13 7.12 1.61 10.35
CA THR A 13 6.80 1.78 8.92
C THR A 13 6.44 0.44 8.29
N LEU A 14 5.37 0.44 7.48
CA LEU A 14 4.91 -0.71 6.71
C LEU A 14 4.84 -0.33 5.23
N THR A 15 5.31 -1.21 4.34
CA THR A 15 5.26 -0.99 2.89
C THR A 15 4.25 -1.95 2.26
N LEU A 16 3.24 -1.41 1.59
CA LEU A 16 2.09 -2.16 1.09
C LEU A 16 1.87 -1.90 -0.39
N GLY A 17 1.62 -2.94 -1.17
CA GLY A 17 1.14 -2.87 -2.56
C GLY A 17 -0.35 -3.20 -2.63
N PRO A 18 -1.27 -2.22 -2.66
CA PRO A 18 -2.72 -2.42 -2.52
C PRO A 18 -3.46 -2.46 -3.86
N GLY A 19 -2.73 -2.54 -4.98
CA GLY A 19 -3.27 -2.14 -6.27
C GLY A 19 -3.01 -0.67 -6.53
N CYS A 20 -4.03 0.10 -6.93
CA CYS A 20 -3.86 1.54 -7.11
C CYS A 20 -3.47 2.22 -5.79
N PHE A 21 -2.25 2.76 -5.76
CA PHE A 21 -1.70 3.42 -4.58
C PHE A 21 -2.45 4.70 -4.17
N TRP A 22 -3.08 5.45 -5.09
CA TRP A 22 -3.84 6.66 -4.76
C TRP A 22 -5.05 6.33 -3.89
N SER A 23 -5.68 5.18 -4.16
CA SER A 23 -6.87 4.78 -3.43
C SER A 23 -6.54 4.39 -1.98
N PHE A 24 -5.42 3.70 -1.75
CA PHE A 24 -5.01 3.34 -0.40
C PHE A 24 -4.34 4.51 0.34
N ASP A 25 -3.60 5.37 -0.36
CA ASP A 25 -3.06 6.62 0.20
C ASP A 25 -4.18 7.49 0.77
N ALA A 26 -5.31 7.61 0.07
CA ALA A 26 -6.47 8.33 0.57
C ALA A 26 -7.02 7.73 1.88
N VAL A 27 -7.06 6.39 1.99
CA VAL A 27 -7.46 5.66 3.21
C VAL A 27 -6.45 5.91 4.33
N ALA A 28 -5.16 5.73 4.06
CA ALA A 28 -4.08 5.87 5.02
C ALA A 28 -4.03 7.28 5.62
N ARG A 29 -4.10 8.32 4.79
CA ARG A 29 -4.10 9.73 5.22
C ARG A 29 -5.29 10.12 6.11
N ARG A 30 -6.37 9.35 6.08
CA ARG A 30 -7.62 9.60 6.83
C ARG A 30 -7.78 8.68 8.04
N THR A 31 -6.81 7.82 8.28
CA THR A 31 -6.84 6.85 9.37
C THR A 31 -6.09 7.44 10.57
N PRO A 32 -6.74 7.64 11.73
CA PRO A 32 -6.06 8.05 12.95
C PRO A 32 -4.93 7.09 13.33
N GLY A 33 -3.80 7.63 13.81
CA GLY A 33 -2.61 6.86 14.18
C GLY A 33 -1.59 6.66 13.05
N ILE A 34 -2.01 6.79 11.79
CA ILE A 34 -1.09 6.92 10.66
C ILE A 34 -0.57 8.36 10.61
N THR A 35 0.76 8.53 10.66
CA THR A 35 1.44 9.82 10.73
C THR A 35 2.06 10.24 9.39
N SER A 36 2.33 9.29 8.49
CA SER A 36 2.79 9.57 7.13
C SER A 36 2.30 8.51 6.15
N SER A 37 2.07 8.93 4.90
CA SER A 37 1.76 8.08 3.75
C SER A 37 2.50 8.62 2.54
N VAL A 38 3.35 7.78 1.94
CA VAL A 38 4.17 8.12 0.76
C VAL A 38 3.90 7.07 -0.32
N VAL A 39 3.46 7.52 -1.51
CA VAL A 39 3.21 6.61 -2.64
C VAL A 39 4.45 6.45 -3.51
N GLY A 40 4.62 5.28 -4.11
CA GLY A 40 5.79 4.95 -4.90
C GLY A 40 5.76 3.54 -5.47
N PHE A 41 6.93 3.00 -5.73
CA PHE A 41 7.11 1.66 -6.29
C PHE A 41 8.03 0.83 -5.40
N ALA A 42 7.57 -0.36 -5.00
CA ALA A 42 8.35 -1.31 -4.20
C ALA A 42 8.56 -2.61 -4.97
N GLY A 43 9.77 -3.15 -4.94
CA GLY A 43 10.15 -4.35 -5.69
C GLY A 43 11.41 -5.01 -5.13
N ASP A 44 11.86 -6.07 -5.79
CA ASP A 44 12.95 -6.92 -5.25
C ASP A 44 14.32 -6.27 -5.47
N HIS A 45 14.84 -6.24 -6.71
CA HIS A 45 16.19 -5.73 -7.00
C HIS A 45 16.25 -5.05 -8.37
N GLY A 46 17.09 -4.01 -8.49
CA GLY A 46 17.38 -3.28 -9.73
C GLY A 46 16.69 -1.91 -9.83
N PRO A 47 16.88 -1.17 -10.95
CA PRO A 47 16.25 0.13 -11.13
C PRO A 47 14.73 -0.02 -11.33
N PRO A 48 13.91 0.88 -10.76
CA PRO A 48 12.48 0.86 -11.00
C PRO A 48 12.23 0.99 -12.51
N PRO A 49 11.18 0.36 -13.04
CA PRO A 49 10.83 0.58 -14.44
C PRO A 49 10.59 2.09 -14.64
N ASP A 50 11.07 2.66 -15.75
CA ASP A 50 10.70 4.03 -16.05
C ASP A 50 9.17 4.11 -16.15
N TYR A 51 8.56 5.12 -15.51
CA TYR A 51 7.09 5.18 -15.33
C TYR A 51 6.34 5.04 -16.67
N GLU A 52 6.93 5.58 -17.73
CA GLU A 52 6.37 5.54 -19.09
C GLU A 52 6.43 4.14 -19.72
N ALA A 53 7.54 3.42 -19.59
CA ALA A 53 7.74 2.04 -20.02
C ALA A 53 6.94 1.06 -19.18
N TYR A 54 6.74 1.37 -17.90
CA TYR A 54 5.89 0.59 -17.02
C TYR A 54 4.43 0.66 -17.43
N GLN A 55 3.89 1.87 -17.61
CA GLN A 55 2.53 2.08 -18.13
C GLN A 55 2.35 1.51 -19.54
N ARG A 56 3.39 1.59 -20.38
CA ARG A 56 3.31 1.21 -21.80
C ARG A 56 3.48 -0.27 -22.09
N TYR A 57 4.29 -0.98 -21.30
CA TYR A 57 4.69 -2.35 -21.65
C TYR A 57 4.26 -3.41 -20.62
N GLY A 58 3.81 -3.03 -19.42
CA GLY A 58 3.44 -3.99 -18.37
C GLY A 58 4.58 -4.94 -17.99
N LEU A 59 5.81 -4.61 -18.37
CA LEU A 59 6.99 -5.42 -18.13
C LEU A 59 7.52 -5.08 -16.75
N ASN A 60 7.43 -6.06 -15.87
CA ASN A 60 7.89 -5.96 -14.51
C ASN A 60 9.05 -6.93 -14.26
N PRO A 61 10.25 -6.68 -14.83
CA PRO A 61 11.38 -7.61 -14.73
C PRO A 61 11.84 -7.83 -13.28
N GLN A 62 11.43 -6.97 -12.35
CA GLN A 62 11.95 -6.88 -10.98
C GLN A 62 10.84 -6.91 -9.91
N LYS A 63 9.62 -7.32 -10.32
CA LYS A 63 8.43 -7.46 -9.46
C LYS A 63 8.05 -6.21 -8.66
N PHE A 64 8.29 -5.03 -9.23
CA PHE A 64 7.79 -3.74 -8.74
C PHE A 64 6.28 -3.64 -8.81
N VAL A 65 5.66 -3.22 -7.71
CA VAL A 65 4.24 -2.89 -7.63
C VAL A 65 4.08 -1.43 -7.24
N GLU A 66 2.95 -0.83 -7.60
CA GLU A 66 2.51 0.40 -6.95
C GLU A 66 2.36 0.12 -5.45
N ALA A 67 2.98 0.97 -4.64
CA ALA A 67 3.11 0.76 -3.21
C ALA A 67 2.93 2.05 -2.42
N VAL A 68 2.62 1.89 -1.14
CA VAL A 68 2.48 2.94 -0.15
C VAL A 68 3.34 2.59 1.07
N GLN A 69 4.21 3.52 1.47
CA GLN A 69 4.90 3.47 2.75
C GLN A 69 4.08 4.24 3.78
N VAL A 70 3.61 3.52 4.78
CA VAL A 70 2.80 4.05 5.86
C VAL A 70 3.65 4.09 7.12
N THR A 71 3.79 5.26 7.73
CA THR A 71 4.40 5.39 9.06
C THR A 71 3.32 5.63 10.09
N PHE A 72 3.40 4.95 11.23
CA PHE A 72 2.36 4.98 12.27
C PHE A 72 2.95 4.86 13.67
N ARG A 73 2.17 5.21 14.68
CA ARG A 73 2.52 4.99 16.09
C ARG A 73 1.82 3.73 16.59
N PRO A 74 2.56 2.68 17.03
CA PRO A 74 1.97 1.44 17.52
C PRO A 74 1.03 1.60 18.72
N ASP A 75 1.20 2.67 19.50
CA ASP A 75 0.33 3.01 20.63
C ASP A 75 -1.04 3.56 20.19
N ASP A 76 -1.13 4.11 18.98
CA ASP A 76 -2.36 4.71 18.43
C ASP A 76 -3.08 3.76 17.46
N ILE A 77 -2.32 2.98 16.68
CA ILE A 77 -2.84 1.99 15.73
C ILE A 77 -1.84 0.83 15.56
N SER A 78 -2.35 -0.40 15.56
CA SER A 78 -1.54 -1.60 15.37
C SER A 78 -1.27 -1.91 13.89
N LEU A 79 -0.20 -2.67 13.61
CA LEU A 79 0.08 -3.22 12.29
C LEU A 79 -1.09 -4.07 11.79
N GLU A 80 -1.73 -4.84 12.66
CA GLU A 80 -2.89 -5.67 12.33
C GLU A 80 -4.09 -4.85 11.85
N GLU A 81 -4.32 -3.68 12.46
CA GLU A 81 -5.37 -2.74 12.03
C GLU A 81 -5.04 -2.13 10.67
N ILE A 82 -3.78 -1.75 10.43
CA ILE A 82 -3.33 -1.25 9.11
C ILE A 82 -3.49 -2.34 8.05
N LEU A 83 -3.14 -3.59 8.36
CA LEU A 83 -3.36 -4.71 7.44
C LEU A 83 -4.84 -5.01 7.23
N ALA A 84 -5.69 -4.84 8.24
CA ALA A 84 -7.14 -4.96 8.07
C ALA A 84 -7.68 -3.90 7.11
N LEU A 85 -7.23 -2.66 7.23
CA LEU A 85 -7.56 -1.58 6.28
C LEU A 85 -7.07 -1.91 4.87
N PHE A 86 -5.84 -2.42 4.75
CA PHE A 86 -5.29 -2.91 3.47
C PHE A 86 -6.20 -3.95 2.83
N PHE A 87 -6.55 -5.02 3.54
CA PHE A 87 -7.40 -6.09 3.01
C PHE A 87 -8.86 -5.68 2.79
N GLN A 88 -9.35 -4.64 3.46
CA GLN A 88 -10.66 -4.06 3.19
C GLN A 88 -10.65 -3.14 1.96
N SER A 89 -9.48 -2.57 1.62
CA SER A 89 -9.35 -1.56 0.57
C SER A 89 -9.35 -2.12 -0.86
N HIS A 90 -9.06 -3.40 -1.07
CA HIS A 90 -9.03 -4.03 -2.39
C HIS A 90 -9.44 -5.51 -2.30
N ASP A 91 -9.63 -6.16 -3.44
CA ASP A 91 -9.86 -7.61 -3.51
C ASP A 91 -8.51 -8.36 -3.49
N PRO A 92 -8.17 -9.10 -2.42
CA PRO A 92 -6.90 -9.82 -2.32
C PRO A 92 -6.96 -11.20 -2.99
N THR A 93 -8.03 -11.55 -3.70
CA THR A 93 -8.23 -12.88 -4.30
C THR A 93 -7.97 -12.91 -5.81
N THR A 94 -7.88 -11.73 -6.45
CA THR A 94 -7.68 -11.61 -7.89
C THR A 94 -6.22 -11.25 -8.21
N PRO A 95 -5.49 -12.07 -8.99
CA PRO A 95 -4.08 -11.79 -9.28
C PRO A 95 -3.92 -10.60 -10.23
N ASN A 96 -2.93 -9.74 -9.93
CA ASN A 96 -2.47 -8.66 -10.81
C ASN A 96 -3.58 -7.67 -11.18
N GLN A 97 -4.44 -7.32 -10.22
CA GLN A 97 -5.60 -6.47 -10.45
C GLN A 97 -6.07 -5.81 -9.16
N SER A 98 -6.60 -4.59 -9.28
CA SER A 98 -7.40 -3.94 -8.23
C SER A 98 -8.57 -3.21 -8.86
N GLY A 99 -9.78 -3.74 -8.68
CA GLY A 99 -10.97 -3.21 -9.36
C GLY A 99 -10.83 -3.28 -10.88
N ALA A 100 -10.85 -2.12 -11.54
CA ALA A 100 -10.70 -1.99 -12.99
C ALA A 100 -9.23 -1.80 -13.44
N ASP A 101 -8.29 -1.68 -12.50
CA ASP A 101 -6.87 -1.49 -12.77
C ASP A 101 -6.20 -2.86 -12.93
N HIS A 102 -5.68 -3.16 -14.13
CA HIS A 102 -5.10 -4.46 -14.49
C HIS A 102 -3.60 -4.37 -14.76
N GLY A 103 -2.84 -5.34 -14.26
CA GLY A 103 -1.40 -5.46 -14.49
C GLY A 103 -0.66 -5.93 -13.24
N THR A 104 0.53 -6.52 -13.43
CA THR A 104 1.37 -6.98 -12.31
C THR A 104 1.76 -5.85 -11.35
N VAL A 105 1.68 -4.61 -11.81
CA VAL A 105 1.81 -3.39 -11.01
C VAL A 105 0.84 -3.33 -9.84
N TYR A 106 -0.38 -3.81 -10.06
CA TYR A 106 -1.47 -3.75 -9.10
C TYR A 106 -1.54 -5.03 -8.26
N HIS A 107 -0.50 -5.86 -8.29
CA HIS A 107 -0.49 -7.11 -7.54
C HIS A 107 -0.44 -6.84 -6.04
N SER A 108 -1.38 -7.43 -5.30
CA SER A 108 -1.44 -7.29 -3.85
C SER A 108 -0.16 -7.82 -3.20
N THR A 109 0.55 -6.97 -2.47
CA THR A 109 1.82 -7.34 -1.82
C THR A 109 1.95 -6.70 -0.43
N ILE A 110 2.48 -7.43 0.53
CA ILE A 110 2.98 -6.91 1.81
C ILE A 110 4.50 -7.05 1.81
N PHE A 111 5.21 -5.95 2.08
CA PHE A 111 6.67 -5.96 2.23
C PHE A 111 7.03 -5.81 3.71
N TYR A 112 7.54 -6.87 4.32
CA TYR A 112 7.92 -6.87 5.75
C TYR A 112 9.35 -6.36 5.92
N ALA A 113 9.56 -5.47 6.89
CA ALA A 113 10.88 -4.93 7.21
C ALA A 113 11.73 -5.89 8.06
N ASP A 114 11.07 -6.72 8.88
CA ASP A 114 11.71 -7.66 9.79
C ASP A 114 10.83 -8.90 10.03
N GLU A 115 11.34 -9.80 10.87
CA GLU A 115 10.71 -11.07 11.20
C GLU A 115 9.41 -10.89 12.03
N ASP A 116 9.31 -9.86 12.86
CA ASP A 116 8.08 -9.59 13.64
C ASP A 116 6.95 -9.18 12.70
N GLN A 117 7.21 -8.23 11.79
CA GLN A 117 6.26 -7.84 10.76
C GLN A 117 5.87 -9.02 9.86
N ARG A 118 6.82 -9.90 9.51
CA ARG A 118 6.54 -11.11 8.73
C ARG A 118 5.53 -12.00 9.45
N VAL A 119 5.82 -12.35 10.71
CA VAL A 119 4.98 -13.26 11.52
C VAL A 119 3.58 -12.69 11.74
N ARG A 120 3.47 -11.41 12.06
CA ARG A 120 2.18 -10.72 12.26
C ARG A 120 1.38 -10.62 10.97
N SER A 121 2.05 -10.29 9.85
CA SER A 121 1.42 -10.27 8.53
C SER A 121 0.86 -11.64 8.14
N GLU A 122 1.62 -12.71 8.38
CA GLU A 122 1.12 -14.07 8.13
C GLU A 122 -0.09 -14.43 8.98
N GLN A 123 -0.13 -13.99 10.25
CA GLN A 123 -1.28 -14.19 11.13
C GLN A 123 -2.53 -13.50 10.58
N VAL A 124 -2.40 -12.24 10.16
CA VAL A 124 -3.51 -11.51 9.53
C VAL A 124 -3.94 -12.17 8.22
N MET A 125 -3.00 -12.53 7.34
CA MET A 125 -3.31 -13.23 6.09
C MET A 125 -4.04 -14.55 6.33
N ARG A 126 -3.68 -15.33 7.37
CA ARG A 126 -4.40 -16.55 7.75
C ARG A 126 -5.83 -16.26 8.20
N ARG A 127 -6.03 -15.18 8.98
CA ARG A 127 -7.36 -14.74 9.40
C ARG A 127 -8.21 -14.31 8.20
N VAL A 128 -7.65 -13.51 7.29
CA VAL A 128 -8.33 -13.05 6.08
C VAL A 128 -8.77 -14.22 5.19
N ARG A 129 -7.89 -15.22 4.95
CA ARG A 129 -8.27 -16.43 4.20
C ARG A 129 -9.45 -17.15 4.83
N ARG A 130 -9.47 -17.26 6.17
CA ARG A 130 -10.58 -17.88 6.91
C ARG A 130 -11.87 -17.08 6.75
N ASP A 131 -11.80 -15.76 6.92
CA ASP A 131 -12.95 -14.86 6.93
C ASP A 131 -13.59 -14.76 5.53
N ILE A 132 -12.77 -14.77 4.46
CA ILE A 132 -13.24 -14.78 3.06
C ILE A 132 -13.69 -16.18 2.61
N GLY A 133 -13.16 -17.25 3.23
CA GLY A 133 -13.43 -18.63 2.85
C GLY A 133 -12.80 -19.03 1.51
N LYS A 134 -11.76 -18.31 1.08
CA LYS A 134 -10.99 -18.55 -0.16
C LYS A 134 -9.51 -18.24 0.07
N ASP A 135 -8.67 -18.75 -0.81
CA ASP A 135 -7.27 -18.33 -0.85
C ASP A 135 -7.15 -16.86 -1.27
N ILE A 136 -6.11 -16.21 -0.76
CA ILE A 136 -5.67 -14.88 -1.19
C ILE A 136 -4.39 -15.02 -1.99
N VAL A 137 -4.24 -14.18 -3.00
CA VAL A 137 -3.07 -14.12 -3.87
C VAL A 137 -2.01 -13.12 -3.38
N THR A 138 -2.26 -12.42 -2.27
CA THR A 138 -1.34 -11.43 -1.71
C THR A 138 0.02 -12.05 -1.41
N ASP A 139 1.06 -11.48 -2.02
CA ASP A 139 2.45 -11.84 -1.76
C ASP A 139 2.91 -11.29 -0.40
N LEU A 140 3.73 -12.06 0.32
CA LEU A 140 4.46 -11.59 1.51
C LEU A 140 5.96 -11.67 1.21
N ARG A 141 6.60 -10.51 1.06
CA ARG A 141 7.98 -10.38 0.59
C ARG A 141 8.85 -9.59 1.57
N PRO A 142 10.16 -9.87 1.69
CA PRO A 142 11.05 -9.01 2.44
C PRO A 142 11.15 -7.65 1.75
N TYR A 143 11.12 -6.57 2.53
CA TYR A 143 11.40 -5.23 2.02
C TYR A 143 12.85 -5.14 1.51
N GLN A 144 13.02 -4.58 0.31
CA GLN A 144 14.34 -4.39 -0.31
C GLN A 144 14.57 -2.93 -0.68
N GLN A 145 13.64 -2.35 -1.45
CA GLN A 145 13.76 -1.00 -1.97
C GLN A 145 12.40 -0.37 -2.26
N PHE A 146 12.36 0.96 -2.17
CA PHE A 146 11.21 1.79 -2.47
C PHE A 146 11.67 3.03 -3.24
N PHE A 147 10.96 3.35 -4.32
CA PHE A 147 11.17 4.55 -5.10
C PHE A 147 9.94 5.43 -4.96
N GLU A 148 10.10 6.56 -4.30
CA GLU A 148 9.04 7.56 -4.17
C GLU A 148 8.57 8.00 -5.56
N ALA A 149 7.26 8.02 -5.77
CA ALA A 149 6.68 8.54 -7.01
C ALA A 149 6.73 10.07 -7.02
N ASP A 150 6.63 10.66 -8.21
CA ASP A 150 6.71 12.10 -8.40
C ASP A 150 5.77 12.89 -7.48
N PRO A 151 6.12 14.13 -7.08
CA PRO A 151 5.34 14.92 -6.11
C PRO A 151 3.86 15.13 -6.48
N GLU A 152 3.52 15.03 -7.77
CA GLU A 152 2.15 15.12 -8.30
C GLU A 152 1.30 13.90 -7.93
N GLN A 153 1.92 12.75 -7.70
CA GLN A 153 1.28 11.49 -7.31
C GLN A 153 0.94 11.45 -5.81
N GLN A 154 1.67 12.20 -4.99
CA GLN A 154 1.46 12.27 -3.54
C GLN A 154 0.16 12.99 -3.21
N ASP A 155 -0.65 12.46 -2.29
CA ASP A 155 -1.95 13.04 -1.88
C ASP A 155 -2.86 13.35 -3.08
N PHE A 156 -2.88 12.45 -4.07
CA PHE A 156 -3.61 12.69 -5.32
C PHE A 156 -5.09 13.01 -5.07
N TYR A 157 -5.74 12.27 -4.17
CA TYR A 157 -7.14 12.49 -3.81
C TYR A 157 -7.37 13.82 -3.10
N GLY A 158 -6.53 14.20 -2.13
CA GLY A 158 -6.65 15.48 -1.42
C GLY A 158 -6.44 16.69 -2.34
N LYS A 159 -5.52 16.57 -3.31
CA LYS A 159 -5.25 17.61 -4.31
C LYS A 159 -6.29 17.66 -5.43
N ASN A 160 -6.91 16.53 -5.77
CA ASN A 160 -7.75 16.40 -6.96
C ASN A 160 -9.12 15.70 -6.69
N PRO A 161 -9.90 16.10 -5.68
CA PRO A 161 -11.11 15.36 -5.29
C PRO A 161 -12.18 15.33 -6.39
N ALA A 162 -12.21 16.32 -7.29
CA ALA A 162 -13.18 16.39 -8.38
C ALA A 162 -12.87 15.48 -9.59
N GLN A 163 -11.69 14.84 -9.63
CA GLN A 163 -11.31 13.98 -10.75
C GLN A 163 -12.27 12.78 -10.86
N PRO A 164 -12.61 12.32 -12.08
CA PRO A 164 -13.53 11.19 -12.26
C PRO A 164 -13.09 9.93 -11.51
N TYR A 165 -11.80 9.61 -11.51
CA TYR A 165 -11.26 8.47 -10.77
C TYR A 165 -11.52 8.60 -9.27
N CYS A 166 -11.26 9.78 -8.69
CA CYS A 166 -11.52 10.07 -7.29
C CYS A 166 -12.99 9.85 -6.92
N ARG A 167 -13.91 10.38 -7.74
CA ARG A 167 -15.36 10.29 -7.48
C ARG A 167 -15.94 8.88 -7.66
N VAL A 168 -15.42 8.12 -8.61
CA VAL A 168 -15.99 6.81 -8.98
C VAL A 168 -15.32 5.67 -8.21
N VAL A 169 -14.05 5.82 -7.83
CA VAL A 169 -13.26 4.74 -7.21
C VAL A 169 -12.92 5.06 -5.75
N ILE A 170 -12.35 6.24 -5.47
CA ILE A 170 -11.80 6.55 -4.14
C ILE A 170 -12.90 6.95 -3.15
N GLU A 171 -13.77 7.89 -3.51
CA GLU A 171 -14.85 8.37 -2.64
C GLU A 171 -15.79 7.25 -2.17
N PRO A 172 -16.30 6.35 -3.03
CA PRO A 172 -17.15 5.25 -2.57
C PRO A 172 -16.44 4.31 -1.61
N LYS A 173 -15.13 4.10 -1.80
CA LYS A 173 -14.31 3.28 -0.91
C LYS A 173 -14.18 3.91 0.47
N LEU A 174 -13.82 5.19 0.54
CA LEU A 174 -13.74 5.94 1.80
C LEU A 174 -15.08 5.87 2.57
N ARG A 175 -16.20 6.12 1.88
CA ARG A 175 -17.54 6.04 2.48
C ARG A 175 -17.86 4.65 3.02
N THR A 176 -17.54 3.59 2.27
CA THR A 176 -17.76 2.20 2.69
C THR A 176 -16.94 1.84 3.94
N MET A 177 -15.76 2.44 4.07
CA MET A 177 -14.87 2.28 5.22
C MET A 177 -15.18 3.25 6.38
N GLY A 178 -16.21 4.09 6.24
CA GLY A 178 -16.59 5.07 7.26
C GLY A 178 -15.57 6.21 7.43
N LEU A 179 -14.73 6.45 6.42
CA LEU A 179 -13.73 7.51 6.41
C LEU A 179 -14.29 8.77 5.75
N ASP A 180 -13.75 9.92 6.16
CA ASP A 180 -14.10 11.22 5.59
C ASP A 180 -13.81 11.28 4.08
N ALA A 181 -14.76 11.73 3.27
CA ALA A 181 -14.63 11.79 1.80
C ALA A 181 -14.69 13.23 1.27
N GLY A 182 -14.27 14.19 2.10
CA GLY A 182 -14.25 15.62 1.78
C GLY A 182 -15.37 16.40 2.44
#